data_AF-A0A8J6Y172-F1
#
_entry.id   AF-A0A8J6Y172-F1
#
_cell.length_a   1.000
_cell.length_b   1.000
_cell.length_c   1.000
_cell.angle_alpha   90.00
_cell.angle_beta   90.00
_cell.angle_gamma   90.00
#
_symmetry.space_group_name_H-M   'P 1'
#
loop_
_entity.id
_entity.type
_entity.pdbx_description
1 polymer ?
#
loop_
_entity_poly.entity_id
_entity_poly.type
_entity_poly.pdbx_seq_one_letter_code
_entity_poly.pdbx_strand_id
1 'polypeptide(L)'
;MPFRVRSLILALIVCLAAGSAAGAAIRGIKVERAKTRVGLARVVLNIDHLTLTEQGLRGEYAIRIPLAPFMDDFGTIRIPVTDQLQDAVAPGNTLHGTASSREDGRTHEVACTFTDSKKVRIVVTTADRVLSFEAPYSLSD
;
A
#
# COMPACT_ATOMS: atom_id res chain seq x y z
N MET A 1 20.17 62.47 -35.11
CA MET A 1 18.81 62.50 -34.52
C MET A 1 18.73 61.47 -33.40
N PRO A 2 18.19 61.82 -32.22
CA PRO A 2 18.53 61.17 -30.95
C PRO A 2 17.39 60.30 -30.37
N PHE A 3 17.77 59.45 -29.41
CA PHE A 3 17.02 58.95 -28.24
C PHE A 3 15.62 58.35 -28.41
N ARG A 4 15.48 57.08 -27.98
CA ARG A 4 14.41 56.65 -27.07
C ARG A 4 14.83 55.44 -26.23
N VAL A 5 15.31 55.75 -25.03
CA VAL A 5 15.24 54.90 -23.83
C VAL A 5 13.79 54.98 -23.33
N ARG A 6 13.09 53.86 -23.10
CA ARG A 6 11.96 53.74 -22.16
C ARG A 6 11.50 52.28 -21.99
N SER A 7 11.35 51.89 -20.72
CA SER A 7 10.89 50.62 -20.14
C SER A 7 11.89 49.46 -20.19
N LEU A 8 12.85 49.29 -19.26
CA LEU A 8 12.70 49.15 -17.81
C LEU A 8 11.41 48.43 -17.40
N ILE A 9 11.58 47.21 -16.88
CA ILE A 9 10.73 46.65 -15.83
C ILE A 9 9.26 46.60 -16.25
N LEU A 10 8.94 45.74 -17.23
CA LEU A 10 7.59 45.26 -17.42
C LEU A 10 7.61 43.73 -17.24
N ALA A 11 7.42 43.37 -15.97
CA ALA A 11 6.97 42.10 -15.42
C ALA A 11 7.81 40.83 -15.69
N LEU A 12 8.58 40.21 -14.78
CA LEU A 12 8.36 39.97 -13.34
C LEU A 12 6.87 39.97 -12.98
N ILE A 13 6.23 38.79 -13.00
CA ILE A 13 4.77 38.56 -12.84
C ILE A 13 4.06 38.37 -14.21
N VAL A 14 4.44 37.34 -14.95
CA VAL A 14 3.45 36.51 -15.64
C VAL A 14 3.61 35.11 -15.07
N CYS A 15 2.90 34.91 -13.96
CA CYS A 15 2.27 33.65 -13.54
C CYS A 15 3.21 32.42 -13.48
N LEU A 16 3.80 32.03 -12.34
CA LEU A 16 3.21 31.95 -11.00
C LEU A 16 1.72 31.59 -10.98
N ALA A 17 1.27 30.75 -11.92
CA ALA A 17 -0.06 30.11 -11.88
C ALA A 17 -0.16 28.98 -12.93
N ALA A 18 0.50 27.86 -12.67
CA ALA A 18 0.03 26.57 -13.16
C ALA A 18 0.51 25.55 -12.14
N GLY A 19 -0.36 25.27 -11.17
CA GLY A 19 -0.01 24.64 -9.91
C GLY A 19 0.66 23.29 -10.14
N SER A 20 1.89 23.14 -9.64
CA SER A 20 2.13 21.92 -8.89
C SER A 20 1.38 22.13 -7.59
N ALA A 21 0.11 21.69 -7.58
CA ALA A 21 -0.50 21.28 -6.34
C ALA A 21 0.59 20.53 -5.58
N ALA A 22 0.81 20.87 -4.32
CA ALA A 22 1.46 19.96 -3.41
C ALA A 22 0.57 18.69 -3.40
N GLY A 23 0.70 17.87 -4.44
CA GLY A 23 0.14 16.55 -4.52
C GLY A 23 0.86 15.84 -3.42
N ALA A 24 0.13 15.57 -2.34
CA ALA A 24 0.67 14.84 -1.22
C ALA A 24 1.39 13.62 -1.80
N ALA A 25 2.70 13.54 -1.56
CA ALA A 25 3.50 12.48 -2.10
C ALA A 25 3.00 11.22 -1.42
N ILE A 26 2.28 10.34 -2.13
CA ILE A 26 1.71 9.14 -1.54
C ILE A 26 2.86 8.28 -1.01
N ARG A 27 2.89 8.09 0.31
CA ARG A 27 3.95 7.36 1.03
C ARG A 27 3.53 5.97 1.45
N GLY A 28 2.32 5.53 1.13
CA GLY A 28 1.90 4.18 1.46
C GLY A 28 0.47 3.83 1.13
N ILE A 29 0.07 2.68 1.64
CA ILE A 29 -1.28 2.13 1.55
C ILE A 29 -1.76 1.83 2.96
N LYS A 30 -2.90 2.39 3.34
CA LYS A 30 -3.63 1.96 4.53
C LYS A 30 -4.60 0.86 4.16
N VAL A 31 -4.56 -0.25 4.88
CA VAL A 31 -5.43 -1.41 4.66
C VAL A 31 -6.30 -1.62 5.89
N GLU A 32 -7.61 -1.58 5.68
CA GLU A 32 -8.55 -1.83 6.78
C GLU A 32 -8.49 -3.29 7.26
N ARG A 33 -8.97 -3.52 8.49
CA ARG A 33 -9.05 -4.84 9.08
C ARG A 33 -9.88 -5.79 8.22
N ALA A 34 -9.28 -6.90 7.80
CA ALA A 34 -9.91 -7.91 6.99
C ALA A 34 -10.30 -9.15 7.79
N LYS A 35 -11.30 -9.90 7.31
CA LYS A 35 -11.75 -11.15 7.94
C LYS A 35 -11.96 -12.21 6.88
N THR A 36 -11.58 -13.43 7.18
CA THR A 36 -11.89 -14.61 6.37
C THR A 36 -12.29 -15.78 7.26
N ARG A 37 -12.59 -16.93 6.66
CA ARG A 37 -12.92 -18.17 7.36
C ARG A 37 -12.10 -19.33 6.84
N VAL A 38 -11.65 -20.19 7.75
CA VAL A 38 -11.07 -21.50 7.45
C VAL A 38 -11.92 -22.55 8.16
N GLY A 39 -12.75 -23.28 7.40
CA GLY A 39 -13.82 -24.10 7.96
C GLY A 39 -14.77 -23.23 8.81
N LEU A 40 -14.91 -23.58 10.09
CA LEU A 40 -15.73 -22.83 11.05
C LEU A 40 -14.94 -21.74 11.80
N ALA A 41 -13.61 -21.72 11.67
CA ALA A 41 -12.76 -20.76 12.37
C ALA A 41 -12.73 -19.42 11.63
N ARG A 42 -12.98 -18.34 12.36
CA ARG A 42 -12.78 -16.97 11.89
C ARG A 42 -11.31 -16.61 11.98
N VAL A 43 -10.77 -16.04 10.91
CA VAL A 43 -9.40 -15.54 10.87
C VAL A 43 -9.46 -14.04 10.57
N VAL A 44 -8.72 -13.24 11.32
CA VAL A 44 -8.70 -11.78 11.22
C VAL A 44 -7.30 -11.35 10.81
N LEU A 45 -7.20 -10.53 9.77
CA LEU A 45 -5.94 -9.93 9.33
C LEU A 45 -5.95 -8.43 9.65
N ASN A 46 -4.89 -7.97 10.32
CA ASN A 46 -4.58 -6.55 10.46
C ASN A 46 -3.21 -6.29 9.82
N ILE A 47 -3.13 -5.31 8.92
CA ILE A 47 -1.87 -4.78 8.37
C ILE A 47 -1.70 -3.32 8.81
N ASP A 48 -2.82 -2.59 8.91
CA ASP A 48 -2.90 -1.17 9.20
C ASP A 48 -2.23 -0.30 8.13
N HIS A 49 -0.89 -0.23 8.07
CA HIS A 49 -0.16 0.58 7.10
C HIS A 49 0.97 -0.19 6.40
N LEU A 50 1.01 -0.08 5.08
CA LEU A 50 2.13 -0.44 4.22
C LEU A 50 2.84 0.83 3.76
N THR A 51 4.02 1.10 4.30
CA THR A 51 4.81 2.28 3.98
C THR A 51 5.71 2.00 2.78
N LEU A 52 5.76 2.93 1.84
CA LEU A 52 6.68 2.90 0.71
C LEU A 52 8.09 3.22 1.20
N THR A 53 9.02 2.32 0.89
CA THR A 53 10.45 2.43 1.17
C THR A 53 11.23 2.25 -0.13
N GLU A 54 12.56 2.42 -0.08
CA GLU A 54 13.44 2.14 -1.23
C GLU A 54 13.33 0.69 -1.74
N GLN A 55 12.86 -0.24 -0.90
CA GLN A 55 12.70 -1.66 -1.23
C GLN A 55 11.25 -2.03 -1.59
N GLY A 56 10.37 -1.03 -1.77
CA GLY A 56 8.94 -1.23 -2.00
C GLY A 56 8.10 -1.02 -0.73
N LEU A 57 6.89 -1.57 -0.72
CA LEU A 57 5.94 -1.46 0.38
C LEU A 57 6.31 -2.39 1.53
N ARG A 58 6.32 -1.86 2.75
CA ARG A 58 6.62 -2.62 3.97
C ARG A 58 5.66 -2.25 5.10
N GLY A 59 5.18 -3.24 5.82
CA GLY A 59 4.36 -3.04 7.02
C GLY A 59 4.42 -4.23 7.95
N GLU A 60 3.82 -4.08 9.13
CA GLU A 60 3.61 -5.21 10.05
C GLU A 60 2.26 -5.86 9.77
N TYR A 61 2.13 -7.14 10.11
CA TYR A 61 0.85 -7.83 10.07
C TYR A 61 0.57 -8.59 11.36
N ALA A 62 -0.71 -8.81 11.61
CA ALA A 62 -1.23 -9.66 12.67
C ALA A 62 -2.38 -10.51 12.11
N ILE A 63 -2.18 -11.83 12.10
CA ILE A 63 -3.22 -12.82 11.87
C ILE A 63 -3.70 -13.29 13.24
N ARG A 64 -4.99 -13.08 13.53
CA ARG A 64 -5.63 -13.48 14.79
C ARG A 64 -6.69 -14.54 14.54
N ILE A 65 -6.69 -15.60 15.33
CA ILE A 65 -7.70 -16.66 15.33
C ILE A 65 -8.40 -16.64 16.69
N PRO A 66 -9.53 -15.92 16.85
CA PRO A 66 -10.10 -15.64 18.18
C PRO A 66 -10.42 -16.88 19.03
N LEU A 67 -10.75 -18.01 18.39
CA LEU A 67 -11.05 -19.27 19.07
C LEU A 67 -9.82 -20.16 19.29
N ALA A 68 -8.66 -19.78 18.75
CA ALA A 68 -7.40 -20.48 18.92
C ALA A 68 -6.22 -19.48 18.95
N PRO A 69 -6.09 -18.62 19.98
CA PRO A 69 -5.07 -17.57 20.03
C PRO A 69 -3.63 -18.09 20.03
N PHE A 70 -3.42 -19.35 20.43
CA PHE A 70 -2.13 -20.04 20.34
C PHE A 70 -1.68 -20.30 18.89
N MET A 71 -2.55 -20.03 17.91
CA MET A 71 -2.28 -20.08 16.47
C MET A 71 -2.21 -18.68 15.85
N ASP A 72 -2.23 -17.62 16.66
CA ASP A 72 -2.02 -16.26 16.16
C ASP A 72 -0.61 -16.15 15.55
N ASP A 73 -0.47 -15.27 14.55
CA ASP A 73 0.81 -15.01 13.90
C ASP A 73 1.02 -13.51 13.70
N PHE A 74 2.26 -13.07 13.84
CA PHE A 74 2.70 -11.68 13.69
C PHE A 74 3.95 -11.63 12.85
N GLY A 75 4.11 -10.58 12.07
CA GLY A 75 5.31 -10.48 11.27
C GLY A 75 5.38 -9.24 10.43
N THR A 76 6.18 -9.30 9.37
CA THR A 76 6.36 -8.20 8.42
C THR A 76 5.98 -8.61 7.03
N ILE A 77 5.22 -7.78 6.34
CA ILE A 77 4.92 -7.89 4.91
C ILE A 77 5.91 -7.01 4.15
N ARG A 78 6.45 -7.54 3.05
CA ARG A 78 7.26 -6.81 2.07
C ARG A 78 6.71 -7.09 0.68
N ILE A 79 6.41 -6.04 -0.07
CA ILE A 79 5.92 -6.12 -1.45
C ILE A 79 6.82 -5.23 -2.29
N PRO A 80 7.72 -5.80 -3.11
CA PRO A 80 8.50 -5.03 -4.07
C PRO A 80 7.57 -4.26 -5.00
N VAL A 81 7.87 -2.97 -5.19
CA VAL A 81 7.16 -2.11 -6.13
C VAL A 81 8.20 -1.46 -7.03
N THR A 82 8.12 -1.71 -8.33
CA THR A 82 9.06 -1.20 -9.35
C THR A 82 8.57 0.10 -9.99
N ASP A 83 7.26 0.32 -9.98
CA ASP A 83 6.60 1.45 -10.62
C ASP A 83 6.18 2.51 -9.60
N GLN A 84 5.59 3.62 -10.06
CA GLN A 84 4.96 4.56 -9.12
C GLN A 84 3.83 3.86 -8.37
N LEU A 85 3.72 4.12 -7.06
CA LEU A 85 2.74 3.45 -6.21
C LEU A 85 1.30 3.60 -6.72
N GLN A 86 0.96 4.73 -7.36
CA GLN A 86 -0.35 4.97 -7.96
C GLN A 86 -0.67 3.97 -9.08
N ASP A 87 0.31 3.69 -9.95
CA ASP A 87 0.17 2.74 -11.04
C ASP A 87 0.15 1.31 -10.51
N ALA A 88 0.99 1.03 -9.50
CA ALA A 88 1.07 -0.27 -8.84
C ALA A 88 -0.27 -0.70 -8.20
N VAL A 89 -1.07 0.26 -7.71
CA VAL A 89 -2.40 -0.01 -7.11
C VAL A 89 -3.57 0.17 -8.09
N ALA A 90 -3.30 0.31 -9.39
CA ALA A 90 -4.35 0.41 -10.38
C ALA A 90 -5.24 -0.85 -10.35
N PRO A 91 -6.56 -0.72 -10.55
CA PRO A 91 -7.45 -1.86 -10.57
C PRO A 91 -7.00 -2.96 -11.54
N GLY A 92 -7.11 -4.21 -11.12
CA GLY A 92 -6.65 -5.38 -11.88
C GLY A 92 -5.17 -5.72 -11.65
N ASN A 93 -4.36 -4.78 -11.15
CA ASN A 93 -2.97 -5.07 -10.84
C ASN A 93 -2.85 -5.96 -9.61
N THR A 94 -1.89 -6.89 -9.68
CA THR A 94 -1.53 -7.77 -8.58
C THR A 94 -0.07 -7.55 -8.22
N LEU A 95 0.17 -7.15 -6.97
CA LEU A 95 1.50 -7.03 -6.43
C LEU A 95 1.85 -8.30 -5.65
N HIS A 96 3.04 -8.83 -5.92
CA HIS A 96 3.56 -10.03 -5.26
C HIS A 96 4.60 -9.65 -4.22
N GLY A 97 4.60 -10.36 -3.10
CA GLY A 97 5.50 -10.09 -1.99
C GLY A 97 5.60 -11.27 -1.04
N THR A 98 6.11 -10.98 0.16
CA THR A 98 6.38 -11.99 1.19
C THR A 98 5.92 -11.50 2.55
N ALA A 99 5.32 -12.39 3.33
CA ALA A 99 5.06 -12.22 4.76
C ALA A 99 6.04 -13.08 5.55
N SER A 100 6.91 -12.46 6.35
CA SER A 100 7.82 -13.18 7.24
C SER A 100 7.25 -13.19 8.66
N SER A 101 6.92 -14.39 9.17
CA SER A 101 6.46 -14.59 10.54
C SER A 101 7.58 -14.36 11.54
N ARG A 102 7.25 -13.70 12.65
CA ARG A 102 8.11 -13.52 13.82
C ARG A 102 8.04 -14.72 14.76
N GLU A 103 6.92 -15.43 14.78
CA GLU A 103 6.69 -16.57 15.68
C GLU A 103 7.50 -17.80 15.27
N ASP A 104 7.55 -18.10 13.97
CA ASP A 104 8.22 -19.32 13.47
C ASP A 104 9.35 -19.05 12.48
N GLY A 105 9.60 -17.78 12.13
CA GLY A 105 10.65 -17.37 11.20
C GLY A 105 10.40 -17.77 9.73
N ARG A 106 9.26 -18.39 9.42
CA ARG A 106 8.90 -18.80 8.06
C ARG A 106 8.49 -17.59 7.23
N THR A 107 8.71 -17.72 5.93
CA THR A 107 8.29 -16.73 4.95
C THR A 107 7.24 -17.34 4.04
N HIS A 108 6.14 -16.61 3.86
CA HIS A 108 4.98 -16.98 3.08
C HIS A 108 4.83 -16.06 1.88
N GLU A 109 4.39 -16.59 0.75
CA GLU A 109 4.06 -15.77 -0.41
C GLU A 109 2.78 -14.98 -0.15
N VAL A 110 2.79 -13.72 -0.60
CA VAL A 110 1.64 -12.82 -0.52
C VAL A 110 1.35 -12.27 -1.91
N ALA A 111 0.07 -12.27 -2.29
CA ALA A 111 -0.41 -11.58 -3.48
C ALA A 111 -1.51 -10.58 -3.10
N CYS A 112 -1.36 -9.34 -3.54
CA CYS A 112 -2.29 -8.24 -3.30
C CYS A 112 -2.88 -7.77 -4.62
N THR A 113 -4.15 -8.11 -4.88
CA THR A 113 -4.87 -7.69 -6.09
C THR A 113 -5.78 -6.52 -5.76
N PHE A 114 -5.62 -5.41 -6.49
CA PHE A 114 -6.44 -4.21 -6.32
C PHE A 114 -7.67 -4.26 -7.23
N THR A 115 -8.82 -3.80 -6.73
CA THR A 115 -10.09 -3.82 -7.47
C THR A 115 -10.60 -2.41 -7.74
N ASP A 116 -11.50 -2.29 -8.72
CA ASP A 116 -12.18 -1.04 -9.07
C ASP A 116 -13.00 -0.46 -7.90
N SER A 117 -13.39 -1.32 -6.96
CA SER A 117 -14.20 -0.98 -5.78
C SER A 117 -13.40 -0.43 -4.59
N LYS A 118 -12.14 0.01 -4.80
CA LYS A 118 -11.23 0.46 -3.73
C LYS A 118 -11.02 -0.60 -2.65
N LYS A 119 -10.99 -1.87 -3.07
CA LYS A 119 -10.65 -2.99 -2.22
C LYS A 119 -9.34 -3.63 -2.67
N VAL A 120 -8.67 -4.24 -1.72
CA VAL A 120 -7.53 -5.10 -1.95
C VAL A 120 -7.90 -6.51 -1.51
N ARG A 121 -7.67 -7.47 -2.41
CA ARG A 121 -7.69 -8.89 -2.09
C ARG A 121 -6.28 -9.32 -1.73
N ILE A 122 -6.10 -9.80 -0.50
CA ILE A 122 -4.81 -10.24 0.02
C ILE A 122 -4.86 -11.75 0.15
N VAL A 123 -4.00 -12.43 -0.60
CA VAL A 123 -3.84 -13.87 -0.56
C VAL A 123 -2.51 -14.21 0.09
N VAL A 124 -2.53 -15.03 1.14
CA VAL A 124 -1.33 -15.53 1.82
C VAL A 124 -1.26 -17.04 1.64
N THR A 125 -0.20 -17.52 1.04
CA THR A 125 0.03 -18.96 0.80
C THR A 125 0.97 -19.51 1.87
N THR A 126 0.43 -20.33 2.77
CA THR A 126 1.23 -21.07 3.76
C THR A 126 1.45 -22.50 3.29
N ALA A 127 2.30 -23.26 4.00
CA ALA A 127 2.54 -24.67 3.69
C ALA A 127 1.26 -25.53 3.76
N ASP A 128 0.32 -25.17 4.64
CA ASP A 128 -0.87 -25.97 4.90
C ASP A 128 -2.10 -25.49 4.12
N ARG A 129 -2.17 -24.20 3.77
CA ARG A 129 -3.39 -23.58 3.26
C ARG A 129 -3.15 -22.23 2.57
N VAL A 130 -4.15 -21.80 1.82
CA VAL A 130 -4.24 -20.45 1.26
C VAL A 130 -5.30 -19.66 2.02
N LEU A 131 -4.91 -18.50 2.55
CA LEU A 131 -5.81 -17.55 3.20
C LEU A 131 -6.12 -16.41 2.23
N SER A 132 -7.41 -16.14 1.99
CA SER A 132 -7.85 -15.04 1.13
C SER A 132 -8.67 -14.06 1.94
N PHE A 133 -8.21 -12.81 1.99
CA PHE A 133 -8.84 -11.69 2.67
C PHE A 133 -9.26 -10.63 1.65
N GLU A 134 -10.33 -9.90 1.96
CA GLU A 134 -10.73 -8.72 1.20
C GLU A 134 -10.93 -7.58 2.19
N ALA A 135 -10.35 -6.42 1.89
CA ALA A 135 -10.47 -5.21 2.71
C ALA A 135 -10.50 -3.95 1.86
N PRO A 136 -11.20 -2.90 2.30
CA PRO A 136 -10.99 -1.55 1.78
C PRO A 136 -9.53 -1.11 1.97
N TYR A 137 -9.03 -0.30 1.02
CA TYR A 137 -7.75 0.36 1.14
C TYR A 137 -7.85 1.85 0.79
N SER A 138 -6.93 2.64 1.33
CA SER A 138 -6.72 4.03 0.91
C SER A 138 -5.24 4.29 0.70
N LEU A 139 -4.92 5.24 -0.17
CA LEU A 139 -3.57 5.77 -0.28
C LEU A 139 -3.30 6.66 0.92
N SER A 140 -2.09 6.57 1.48
CA SER A 140 -1.66 7.37 2.63
C SER A 140 -0.50 8.28 2.26
N ASP A 141 -0.47 9.45 2.87
CA ASP A 141 0.58 10.48 2.74
C ASP A 141 1.68 10.35 3.80
#